data_AF-A0A934KSG8-F1
#
_entry.id   AF-A0A934KSG8-F1
#
_cell.length_a   1.000
_cell.length_b   1.000
_cell.length_c   1.000
_cell.angle_alpha   90.00
_cell.angle_beta   90.00
_cell.angle_gamma   90.00
#
_symmetry.space_group_name_H-M   'P 1'
#
loop_
_entity.id
_entity.type
_entity.pdbx_description
1 polymer ?
#
loop_
_entity_poly.entity_id
_entity_poly.type
_entity_poly.pdbx_seq_one_letter_code
_entity_poly.pdbx_strand_id
1 'polypeptide(L)'
;MPAQDFAFTEQPNRLVITHAAKPVAHFVFKDDKILRPYFAHVHTSDGLQVTRNHPPVVGKDAVDHDTMHPGVWLAFGDVSGNDFWRNKSVVRHERFTAAPMVKSGQLTFATESSLLATNQARLATLASRFVVSRVGEGFLLTWEASFTAATDGFYFGDQEEMGFGARVATELTEKKGGVITSSGGATTAKATWGKTADWCDYSGMLADRRAGIAVFAAPQNFRPSWFHNRDYGLMVANPFGEKAFTKGTTSRVPVAKGETFRLRFGAWIHSSAKDGLADVAGAWQTFQRTKPASPP
;
A
#
# COMPACT_ATOMS: atom_id res chain seq x y z
N MET A 1 30.74 -8.64 -12.72
CA MET A 1 30.01 -7.76 -11.79
C MET A 1 29.19 -8.66 -10.87
N PRO A 2 29.38 -8.64 -9.53
CA PRO A 2 28.49 -9.38 -8.64
C PRO A 2 27.06 -8.85 -8.79
N ALA A 3 26.07 -9.74 -8.73
CA ALA A 3 24.72 -9.48 -9.23
C ALA A 3 24.05 -8.26 -8.56
N GLN A 4 23.49 -7.37 -9.39
CA GLN A 4 22.67 -6.24 -8.98
C GLN A 4 21.27 -6.73 -8.56
N ASP A 5 21.19 -7.53 -7.52
CA ASP A 5 19.97 -8.24 -7.17
C ASP A 5 19.35 -7.71 -5.88
N PHE A 6 18.08 -8.05 -5.70
CA PHE A 6 17.41 -7.93 -4.40
C PHE A 6 18.13 -8.82 -3.37
N ALA A 7 18.12 -8.36 -2.13
CA ALA A 7 18.50 -9.15 -0.97
C ALA A 7 17.55 -8.84 0.19
N PHE A 8 17.57 -9.68 1.21
CA PHE A 8 16.74 -9.49 2.38
C PHE A 8 17.41 -9.99 3.65
N THR A 9 16.97 -9.46 4.79
CA THR A 9 17.36 -9.93 6.11
C THR A 9 16.12 -10.07 6.97
N GLU A 10 15.89 -11.27 7.48
CA GLU A 10 14.81 -11.54 8.42
C GLU A 10 15.20 -11.08 9.83
N GLN A 11 14.26 -10.40 10.49
CA GLN A 11 14.34 -10.01 11.88
C GLN A 11 13.06 -10.47 12.60
N PRO A 12 13.04 -10.52 13.95
CA PRO A 12 11.90 -11.07 14.68
C PRO A 12 10.53 -10.42 14.41
N ASN A 13 10.52 -9.20 13.86
CA ASN A 13 9.30 -8.42 13.63
C ASN A 13 9.19 -7.78 12.24
N ARG A 14 10.21 -7.97 11.38
CA ARG A 14 10.26 -7.37 10.05
C ARG A 14 11.18 -8.11 9.08
N LEU A 15 10.93 -7.92 7.80
CA LEU A 15 11.85 -8.25 6.71
C LEU A 15 12.48 -6.96 6.19
N VAL A 16 13.79 -6.84 6.28
CA VAL A 16 14.55 -5.72 5.69
C VAL A 16 14.89 -6.07 4.25
N ILE A 17 14.49 -5.23 3.30
CA ILE A 17 14.66 -5.47 1.87
C ILE A 17 15.66 -4.47 1.31
N THR A 18 16.63 -4.97 0.55
CA THR A 18 17.63 -4.17 -0.15
C THR A 18 17.73 -4.56 -1.62
N HIS A 19 18.33 -3.69 -2.43
CA HIS A 19 18.67 -3.96 -3.81
C HIS A 19 20.01 -3.29 -4.11
N ALA A 20 20.98 -4.04 -4.63
CA ALA A 20 22.36 -3.54 -4.81
C ALA A 20 22.92 -2.85 -3.54
N ALA A 21 22.69 -3.50 -2.37
CA ALA A 21 23.06 -3.01 -1.03
C ALA A 21 22.42 -1.68 -0.59
N LYS A 22 21.51 -1.10 -1.38
CA LYS A 22 20.72 0.08 -0.98
C LYS A 22 19.38 -0.34 -0.37
N PRO A 23 18.82 0.42 0.58
CA PRO A 23 17.51 0.13 1.16
C PRO A 23 16.42 0.18 0.10
N VAL A 24 15.42 -0.70 0.22
CA VAL A 24 14.20 -0.68 -0.59
C VAL A 24 12.99 -0.46 0.31
N ALA A 25 12.78 -1.31 1.31
CA ALA A 25 11.67 -1.18 2.26
C ALA A 25 11.87 -2.10 3.47
N HIS A 26 11.16 -1.83 4.57
CA HIS A 26 10.97 -2.77 5.67
C HIS A 26 9.53 -3.28 5.63
N PHE A 27 9.31 -4.58 5.39
CA PHE A 27 8.01 -5.20 5.63
C PHE A 27 7.89 -5.53 7.12
N VAL A 28 7.16 -4.72 7.86
CA VAL A 28 6.93 -4.90 9.30
C VAL A 28 5.67 -5.72 9.49
N PHE A 29 5.80 -6.87 10.17
CA PHE A 29 4.69 -7.79 10.42
C PHE A 29 4.32 -7.90 11.91
N LYS A 30 5.13 -7.30 12.80
CA LYS A 30 4.84 -7.18 14.22
C LYS A 30 5.28 -5.80 14.73
N ASP A 31 4.36 -5.09 15.37
CA ASP A 31 4.57 -3.75 15.92
C ASP A 31 3.68 -3.56 17.15
N ASP A 32 4.16 -2.85 18.17
CA ASP A 32 3.45 -2.69 19.44
C ASP A 32 2.31 -1.66 19.37
N LYS A 33 2.35 -0.75 18.39
CA LYS A 33 1.37 0.34 18.23
C LYS A 33 0.52 0.19 16.97
N ILE A 34 1.11 -0.35 15.90
CA ILE A 34 0.41 -0.56 14.63
C ILE A 34 0.01 -2.02 14.50
N LEU A 35 -1.28 -2.28 14.69
CA LEU A 35 -1.79 -3.63 14.90
C LEU A 35 -2.10 -4.35 13.58
N ARG A 36 -1.26 -4.13 12.56
CA ARG A 36 -1.36 -4.72 11.22
C ARG A 36 -0.01 -4.72 10.50
N PRO A 37 0.23 -5.60 9.51
CA PRO A 37 1.41 -5.53 8.67
C PRO A 37 1.43 -4.32 7.73
N TYR A 38 2.62 -3.80 7.44
CA TYR A 38 2.84 -2.65 6.55
C TYR A 38 4.27 -2.63 5.98
N PHE A 39 4.51 -1.76 5.01
CA PHE A 39 5.86 -1.42 4.55
C PHE A 39 6.24 -0.03 5.04
N ALA A 40 7.38 0.09 5.72
CA ALA A 40 7.95 1.37 6.13
C ALA A 40 9.28 1.63 5.42
N HIS A 41 9.74 2.89 5.50
CA HIS A 41 11.02 3.32 4.94
C HIS A 41 11.17 2.89 3.48
N VAL A 42 10.21 3.24 2.64
CA VAL A 42 10.22 2.83 1.24
C VAL A 42 11.10 3.79 0.45
N HIS A 43 12.03 3.24 -0.32
CA HIS A 43 13.08 3.96 -1.02
C HIS A 43 13.07 3.67 -2.53
N THR A 44 13.55 4.65 -3.28
CA THR A 44 13.87 4.54 -4.71
C THR A 44 15.16 3.78 -4.95
N SER A 45 15.40 3.39 -6.21
CA SER A 45 16.58 2.62 -6.64
C SER A 45 17.92 3.31 -6.37
N ASP A 46 17.92 4.64 -6.29
CA ASP A 46 19.08 5.46 -5.92
C ASP A 46 19.22 5.70 -4.42
N GLY A 47 18.21 5.33 -3.61
CA GLY A 47 18.25 5.38 -2.14
C GLY A 47 17.54 6.57 -1.49
N LEU A 48 16.63 7.25 -2.19
CA LEU A 48 15.83 8.33 -1.60
C LEU A 48 14.57 7.75 -0.92
N GLN A 49 14.36 8.07 0.35
CA GLN A 49 13.15 7.63 1.06
C GLN A 49 11.95 8.46 0.59
N VAL A 50 11.00 7.81 -0.08
CA VAL A 50 9.80 8.47 -0.64
C VAL A 50 8.60 8.41 0.29
N THR A 51 8.64 7.61 1.36
CA THR A 51 7.65 7.66 2.45
C THR A 51 8.09 8.55 3.59
N ARG A 52 7.13 9.12 4.34
CA ARG A 52 7.42 9.83 5.60
C ARG A 52 8.21 8.92 6.55
N ASN A 53 9.04 9.52 7.39
CA ASN A 53 9.70 8.76 8.46
C ASN A 53 8.64 8.08 9.33
N HIS A 54 8.97 6.86 9.76
CA HIS A 54 8.16 6.09 10.67
C HIS A 54 9.05 5.55 11.79
N PRO A 55 8.85 5.95 13.06
CA PRO A 55 7.91 6.99 13.50
C PRO A 55 8.25 8.39 12.90
N PRO A 56 7.27 9.32 12.82
CA PRO A 56 7.53 10.69 12.39
C PRO A 56 8.57 11.38 13.28
N VAL A 57 9.48 12.16 12.68
CA VAL A 57 10.53 12.88 13.41
C VAL A 57 10.03 14.27 13.80
N VAL A 58 9.97 14.56 15.10
CA VAL A 58 9.53 15.87 15.63
C VAL A 58 10.39 17.00 15.04
N GLY A 59 9.73 18.06 14.57
CA GLY A 59 10.39 19.21 13.95
C GLY A 59 10.74 19.03 12.47
N LYS A 60 10.69 17.80 11.93
CA LYS A 60 10.85 17.52 10.50
C LYS A 60 9.53 17.12 9.85
N ASP A 61 8.81 16.19 10.49
CA ASP A 61 7.57 15.64 9.99
C ASP A 61 6.36 16.16 10.78
N ALA A 62 5.20 16.18 10.14
CA ALA A 62 3.96 16.25 10.90
C ALA A 62 3.82 14.98 11.75
N VAL A 63 3.55 15.15 13.04
CA VAL A 63 3.38 14.05 14.02
C VAL A 63 1.96 13.48 14.05
N ASP A 64 1.14 13.88 13.08
CA ASP A 64 -0.23 13.42 12.89
C ASP A 64 -0.26 11.97 12.40
N HIS A 65 -1.27 11.23 12.84
CA HIS A 65 -1.58 9.89 12.34
C HIS A 65 -0.36 8.94 12.38
N ASP A 66 0.52 9.11 13.36
CA ASP A 66 1.81 8.41 13.50
C ASP A 66 1.66 6.88 13.57
N THR A 67 0.56 6.41 14.15
CA THR A 67 0.18 4.99 14.24
C THR A 67 -0.74 4.52 13.10
N MET A 68 -1.19 5.42 12.22
CA MET A 68 -2.13 5.09 11.14
C MET A 68 -1.47 5.11 9.77
N HIS A 69 -0.44 5.93 9.55
CA HIS A 69 0.19 6.13 8.24
C HIS A 69 1.69 5.78 8.27
N PRO A 70 2.05 4.48 8.29
CA PRO A 70 3.44 4.03 8.51
C PRO A 70 4.34 3.99 7.27
N GLY A 71 3.81 4.27 6.09
CA GLY A 71 4.54 4.12 4.83
C GLY A 71 3.59 3.66 3.73
N VAL A 72 3.58 2.38 3.38
CA VAL A 72 2.62 1.75 2.46
C VAL A 72 1.87 0.62 3.18
N TRP A 73 0.55 0.57 3.10
CA TRP A 73 -0.27 -0.38 3.87
C TRP A 73 -1.57 -0.77 3.16
N LEU A 74 -2.22 -1.81 3.69
CA LEU A 74 -3.60 -2.18 3.39
C LEU A 74 -4.39 -2.21 4.70
N ALA A 75 -5.42 -1.39 4.83
CA ALA A 75 -6.21 -1.30 6.07
C ALA A 75 -7.66 -0.92 5.82
N PHE A 76 -8.54 -1.19 6.80
CA PHE A 76 -9.98 -1.05 6.64
C PHE A 76 -10.60 -0.50 7.92
N GLY A 77 -11.27 0.66 7.81
CA GLY A 77 -11.97 1.31 8.92
C GLY A 77 -13.30 0.66 9.29
N ASP A 78 -13.85 -0.19 8.41
CA ASP A 78 -15.06 -0.98 8.68
C ASP A 78 -14.98 -2.37 8.02
N VAL A 79 -14.74 -3.38 8.85
CA VAL A 79 -14.95 -4.79 8.51
C VAL A 79 -15.88 -5.38 9.56
N SER A 80 -17.12 -5.64 9.19
CA SER A 80 -18.14 -6.14 10.10
C SER A 80 -18.30 -5.28 11.37
N GLY A 81 -18.18 -3.95 11.26
CA GLY A 81 -18.23 -3.01 12.38
C GLY A 81 -16.93 -2.84 13.15
N ASN A 82 -15.82 -3.45 12.70
CA ASN A 82 -14.51 -3.39 13.35
C ASN A 82 -13.54 -2.51 12.55
N ASP A 83 -12.73 -1.70 13.25
CA ASP A 83 -11.83 -0.70 12.66
C ASP A 83 -10.36 -1.12 12.82
N PHE A 84 -9.77 -1.55 11.71
CA PHE A 84 -8.37 -1.96 11.61
C PHE A 84 -7.46 -0.81 11.16
N TRP A 85 -8.03 0.28 10.63
CA TRP A 85 -7.26 1.46 10.19
C TRP A 85 -6.72 2.24 11.38
N ARG A 86 -7.59 2.50 12.36
CA ARG A 86 -7.31 3.26 13.59
C ARG A 86 -6.79 2.37 14.73
N ASN A 87 -6.36 1.14 14.39
CA ASN A 87 -5.81 0.15 15.33
C ASN A 87 -6.74 -0.20 16.50
N LYS A 88 -8.07 -0.17 16.29
CA LYS A 88 -9.03 -0.65 17.31
C LYS A 88 -9.14 -2.18 17.29
N SER A 89 -8.96 -2.76 16.12
CA SER A 89 -8.94 -4.20 15.86
C SER A 89 -7.60 -4.63 15.24
N VAL A 90 -7.30 -5.92 15.28
CA VAL A 90 -5.94 -6.44 15.03
C VAL A 90 -5.89 -7.30 13.78
N VAL A 91 -5.02 -6.96 12.83
CA VAL A 91 -4.56 -7.89 11.78
C VAL A 91 -3.29 -8.55 12.29
N ARG A 92 -3.42 -9.69 12.98
CA ARG A 92 -2.28 -10.38 13.59
C ARG A 92 -1.58 -11.22 12.54
N HIS A 93 -0.31 -10.94 12.26
CA HIS A 93 0.53 -11.84 11.46
C HIS A 93 0.69 -13.19 12.19
N GLU A 94 0.41 -14.28 11.50
CA GLU A 94 0.54 -15.63 12.06
C GLU A 94 1.85 -16.28 11.57
N ARG A 95 2.16 -16.19 10.27
CA ARG A 95 3.34 -16.82 9.66
C ARG A 95 3.62 -16.36 8.23
N PHE A 96 4.82 -16.66 7.75
CA PHE A 96 5.10 -16.75 6.31
C PHE A 96 4.56 -18.07 5.77
N THR A 97 3.70 -18.00 4.75
CA THR A 97 3.19 -19.16 4.00
C THR A 97 4.11 -19.52 2.84
N ALA A 98 4.90 -18.55 2.35
CA ALA A 98 6.06 -18.76 1.51
C ALA A 98 7.19 -17.86 2.01
N ALA A 99 8.32 -18.46 2.33
CA ALA A 99 9.50 -17.74 2.80
C ALA A 99 9.97 -16.73 1.74
N PRO A 100 10.56 -15.59 2.17
CA PRO A 100 11.20 -14.65 1.25
C PRO A 100 12.23 -15.34 0.36
N MET A 101 12.13 -15.09 -0.94
CA MET A 101 13.06 -15.62 -1.92
C MET A 101 13.26 -14.65 -3.06
N VAL A 102 14.49 -14.62 -3.58
CA VAL A 102 14.83 -13.88 -4.80
C VAL A 102 14.87 -14.87 -5.95
N LYS A 103 13.99 -14.67 -6.94
CA LYS A 103 13.91 -15.51 -8.14
C LYS A 103 13.75 -14.63 -9.36
N SER A 104 14.58 -14.86 -10.38
CA SER A 104 14.53 -14.13 -11.65
C SER A 104 14.55 -12.59 -11.46
N GLY A 105 15.39 -12.10 -10.55
CA GLY A 105 15.52 -10.67 -10.26
C GLY A 105 14.33 -10.03 -9.53
N GLN A 106 13.45 -10.84 -8.92
CA GLN A 106 12.32 -10.36 -8.12
C GLN A 106 12.39 -10.95 -6.71
N LEU A 107 12.05 -10.16 -5.69
CA LEU A 107 11.80 -10.66 -4.35
C LEU A 107 10.32 -11.05 -4.22
N THR A 108 10.05 -12.26 -3.75
CA THR A 108 8.69 -12.75 -3.50
C THR A 108 8.56 -13.37 -2.12
N PHE A 109 7.42 -13.18 -1.46
CA PHE A 109 7.05 -13.87 -0.23
C PHE A 109 5.52 -13.89 -0.06
N ALA A 110 5.03 -14.72 0.85
CA ALA A 110 3.62 -14.75 1.21
C ALA A 110 3.43 -14.92 2.71
N THR A 111 2.36 -14.34 3.24
CA THR A 111 2.02 -14.37 4.66
C THR A 111 0.57 -14.75 4.88
N GLU A 112 0.29 -15.23 6.09
CA GLU A 112 -1.06 -15.41 6.61
C GLU A 112 -1.22 -14.57 7.88
N SER A 113 -2.36 -13.89 7.98
CA SER A 113 -2.74 -13.09 9.14
C SER A 113 -4.19 -13.39 9.55
N SER A 114 -4.51 -13.24 10.83
CA SER A 114 -5.88 -13.28 11.34
C SER A 114 -6.43 -11.85 11.48
N LEU A 115 -7.65 -11.60 10.98
CA LEU A 115 -8.42 -10.40 11.33
C LEU A 115 -9.20 -10.70 12.61
N LEU A 116 -8.84 -10.04 13.70
CA LEU A 116 -9.43 -10.22 15.03
C LEU A 116 -10.24 -8.99 15.41
N ALA A 117 -11.50 -9.20 15.76
CA ALA A 117 -12.37 -8.18 16.35
C ALA A 117 -11.86 -7.74 17.73
N THR A 118 -12.44 -6.67 18.28
CA THR A 118 -12.08 -6.16 19.62
C THR A 118 -12.21 -7.22 20.72
N ASN A 119 -13.21 -8.11 20.61
CA ASN A 119 -13.43 -9.24 21.51
C ASN A 119 -12.56 -10.48 21.19
N GLN A 120 -11.53 -10.33 20.34
CA GLN A 120 -10.63 -11.40 19.88
C GLN A 120 -11.27 -12.49 19.00
N ALA A 121 -12.55 -12.36 18.62
CA ALA A 121 -13.16 -13.26 17.65
C ALA A 121 -12.48 -13.09 16.28
N ARG A 122 -12.11 -14.20 15.65
CA ARG A 122 -11.54 -14.19 14.30
C ARG A 122 -12.65 -13.97 13.27
N LEU A 123 -12.58 -12.84 12.55
CA LEU A 123 -13.51 -12.47 11.49
C LEU A 123 -13.15 -13.09 10.14
N ALA A 124 -11.86 -13.11 9.81
CA ALA A 124 -11.34 -13.68 8.56
C ALA A 124 -9.87 -14.08 8.69
N THR A 125 -9.42 -14.92 7.78
CA THR A 125 -8.01 -15.11 7.46
C THR A 125 -7.63 -14.22 6.28
N LEU A 126 -6.51 -13.51 6.36
CA LEU A 126 -5.91 -12.75 5.28
C LEU A 126 -4.64 -13.46 4.79
N ALA A 127 -4.70 -14.06 3.61
CA ALA A 127 -3.52 -14.51 2.88
C ALA A 127 -3.01 -13.35 2.00
N SER A 128 -1.75 -12.96 2.18
CA SER A 128 -1.11 -11.91 1.36
C SER A 128 0.06 -12.47 0.58
N ARG A 129 0.19 -12.09 -0.69
CA ARG A 129 1.36 -12.37 -1.52
C ARG A 129 1.97 -11.06 -1.98
N PHE A 130 3.30 -10.99 -1.89
CA PHE A 130 4.09 -9.82 -2.21
C PHE A 130 5.10 -10.14 -3.29
N VAL A 131 5.23 -9.24 -4.26
CA VAL A 131 6.27 -9.28 -5.29
C VAL A 131 6.90 -7.90 -5.36
N VAL A 132 8.22 -7.82 -5.23
CA VAL A 132 9.00 -6.61 -5.47
C VAL A 132 9.91 -6.85 -6.67
N SER A 133 9.79 -6.01 -7.69
CA SER A 133 10.49 -6.15 -8.97
C SER A 133 11.00 -4.80 -9.45
N ARG A 134 12.04 -4.79 -10.30
CA ARG A 134 12.41 -3.59 -11.05
C ARG A 134 11.48 -3.40 -12.24
N VAL A 135 10.97 -2.17 -12.40
CA VAL A 135 10.14 -1.75 -13.53
C VAL A 135 10.58 -0.35 -13.94
N GLY A 136 11.21 -0.25 -15.12
CA GLY A 136 11.90 0.97 -15.52
C GLY A 136 12.93 1.39 -14.48
N GLU A 137 12.93 2.67 -14.12
CA GLU A 137 13.82 3.26 -13.10
C GLU A 137 13.36 3.02 -11.65
N GLY A 138 12.24 2.32 -11.45
CA GLY A 138 11.60 2.16 -10.15
C GLY A 138 11.45 0.72 -9.65
N PHE A 139 10.96 0.60 -8.43
CA PHE A 139 10.54 -0.68 -7.85
C PHE A 139 9.02 -0.79 -7.84
N LEU A 140 8.47 -1.86 -8.41
CA LEU A 140 7.06 -2.19 -8.29
C LEU A 140 6.86 -3.20 -7.15
N LEU A 141 6.20 -2.75 -6.08
CA LEU A 141 5.62 -3.60 -5.05
C LEU A 141 4.20 -3.98 -5.46
N THR A 142 3.93 -5.27 -5.66
CA THR A 142 2.57 -5.81 -5.85
C THR A 142 2.12 -6.48 -4.57
N TRP A 143 0.89 -6.18 -4.13
CA TRP A 143 0.23 -6.82 -2.98
C TRP A 143 -1.09 -7.44 -3.43
N GLU A 144 -1.14 -8.78 -3.40
CA GLU A 144 -2.36 -9.57 -3.57
C GLU A 144 -2.88 -10.00 -2.20
N ALA A 145 -4.12 -9.68 -1.89
CA ALA A 145 -4.76 -9.95 -0.60
C ALA A 145 -6.01 -10.81 -0.81
N SER A 146 -6.11 -11.92 -0.10
CA SER A 146 -7.24 -12.84 -0.13
C SER A 146 -7.80 -12.98 1.28
N PHE A 147 -9.06 -12.56 1.47
CA PHE A 147 -9.78 -12.60 2.73
C PHE A 147 -10.77 -13.76 2.72
N THR A 148 -10.55 -14.77 3.55
CA THR A 148 -11.49 -15.88 3.73
C THR A 148 -12.30 -15.66 4.99
N ALA A 149 -13.61 -15.46 4.85
CA ALA A 149 -14.48 -15.16 5.98
C ALA A 149 -14.58 -16.36 6.94
N ALA A 150 -14.40 -16.11 8.24
CA ALA A 150 -14.47 -17.12 9.29
C ALA A 150 -15.83 -17.14 10.02
N THR A 151 -16.63 -16.08 9.86
CA THR A 151 -17.92 -15.89 10.53
C THR A 151 -19.02 -15.60 9.53
N ASP A 152 -20.25 -15.90 9.91
CA ASP A 152 -21.43 -15.41 9.19
C ASP A 152 -21.54 -13.90 9.32
N GLY A 153 -22.17 -13.27 8.32
CA GLY A 153 -22.36 -11.82 8.30
C GLY A 153 -21.08 -11.00 8.11
N PHE A 154 -19.97 -11.60 7.65
CA PHE A 154 -18.75 -10.86 7.33
C PHE A 154 -18.98 -9.90 6.15
N TYR A 155 -18.54 -8.64 6.28
CA TYR A 155 -18.59 -7.65 5.20
C TYR A 155 -17.48 -6.61 5.30
N PHE A 156 -17.17 -5.98 4.17
CA PHE A 156 -16.48 -4.69 4.14
C PHE A 156 -17.50 -3.56 4.01
N GLY A 157 -17.39 -2.55 4.87
CA GLY A 157 -18.35 -1.44 4.95
C GLY A 157 -18.04 -0.24 4.05
N ASP A 158 -18.42 0.95 4.51
CA ASP A 158 -18.30 2.22 3.78
C ASP A 158 -17.67 3.29 4.68
N GLN A 159 -16.38 3.59 4.45
CA GLN A 159 -15.64 4.69 5.07
C GLN A 159 -14.57 5.23 4.11
N GLU A 160 -14.10 6.47 4.36
CA GLU A 160 -12.96 7.05 3.63
C GLU A 160 -11.67 6.27 3.90
N GLU A 161 -11.50 5.77 5.13
CA GLU A 161 -10.32 5.07 5.62
C GLU A 161 -10.35 3.56 5.32
N MET A 162 -10.41 3.20 4.04
CA MET A 162 -10.39 1.81 3.58
C MET A 162 -9.50 1.63 2.35
N GLY A 163 -8.77 0.52 2.27
CA GLY A 163 -8.00 0.13 1.09
C GLY A 163 -6.50 0.32 1.23
N PHE A 164 -5.84 0.43 0.08
CA PHE A 164 -4.38 0.41 -0.06
C PHE A 164 -3.83 1.83 -0.10
N GLY A 165 -3.01 2.18 0.89
CA GLY A 165 -2.56 3.53 1.13
C GLY A 165 -1.05 3.70 1.12
N ALA A 166 -0.62 4.92 0.85
CA ALA A 166 0.74 5.39 0.98
C ALA A 166 0.79 6.76 1.68
N ARG A 167 1.86 6.99 2.46
CA ARG A 167 2.19 8.28 3.08
C ARG A 167 3.54 8.74 2.60
N VAL A 168 3.56 9.73 1.71
CA VAL A 168 4.79 10.24 1.12
C VAL A 168 5.63 11.05 2.11
N ALA A 169 6.93 11.17 1.81
CA ALA A 169 7.87 11.99 2.56
C ALA A 169 7.38 13.43 2.66
N THR A 170 7.73 14.12 3.76
CA THR A 170 7.26 15.48 4.05
C THR A 170 7.55 16.44 2.89
N GLU A 171 8.74 16.34 2.32
CA GLU A 171 9.23 17.13 1.18
C GLU A 171 8.44 16.86 -0.12
N LEU A 172 7.82 15.68 -0.25
CA LEU A 172 7.00 15.30 -1.41
C LEU A 172 5.53 15.68 -1.26
N THR A 173 5.11 16.26 -0.13
CA THR A 173 3.72 16.68 0.06
C THR A 173 3.38 17.92 -0.79
N GLU A 174 2.12 18.09 -1.14
CA GLU A 174 1.60 19.26 -1.86
C GLU A 174 1.85 20.55 -1.07
N LYS A 175 1.78 20.46 0.26
CA LYS A 175 2.18 21.54 1.18
C LYS A 175 3.66 21.95 1.06
N LYS A 176 4.50 21.12 0.44
CA LYS A 176 5.93 21.36 0.17
C LYS A 176 6.24 21.46 -1.33
N GLY A 177 5.22 21.52 -2.19
CA GLY A 177 5.38 21.67 -3.64
C GLY A 177 5.39 20.35 -4.43
N GLY A 178 5.12 19.22 -3.78
CA GLY A 178 4.78 17.99 -4.48
C GLY A 178 3.43 18.07 -5.19
N VAL A 179 3.15 17.10 -6.05
CA VAL A 179 1.96 17.08 -6.90
C VAL A 179 1.36 15.68 -6.90
N ILE A 180 0.05 15.61 -6.70
CA ILE A 180 -0.73 14.42 -6.99
C ILE A 180 -1.23 14.51 -8.43
N THR A 181 -1.08 13.44 -9.21
CA THR A 181 -1.60 13.31 -10.58
C THR A 181 -2.35 12.00 -10.72
N SER A 182 -3.59 12.02 -11.20
CA SER A 182 -4.36 10.81 -11.49
C SER A 182 -4.15 10.33 -12.92
N SER A 183 -4.46 9.06 -13.17
CA SER A 183 -4.52 8.48 -14.54
C SER A 183 -5.43 9.24 -15.52
N GLY A 184 -6.42 9.97 -15.02
CA GLY A 184 -7.29 10.85 -15.82
C GLY A 184 -6.72 12.25 -16.07
N GLY A 185 -5.49 12.54 -15.63
CA GLY A 185 -4.83 13.84 -15.79
C GLY A 185 -5.21 14.90 -14.76
N ALA A 186 -6.07 14.59 -13.78
CA ALA A 186 -6.40 15.54 -12.73
C ALA A 186 -5.23 15.68 -11.76
N THR A 187 -4.92 16.93 -11.39
CA THR A 187 -3.81 17.25 -10.47
C THR A 187 -4.32 17.86 -9.17
N THR A 188 -3.53 17.77 -8.09
CA THR A 188 -3.83 18.17 -6.70
C THR A 188 -4.66 17.17 -5.91
N ALA A 189 -4.47 17.15 -4.59
CA ALA A 189 -5.27 16.38 -3.66
C ALA A 189 -6.75 16.74 -3.76
N LYS A 190 -7.09 18.02 -3.88
CA LYS A 190 -8.48 18.48 -3.96
C LYS A 190 -9.20 17.96 -5.22
N ALA A 191 -8.55 18.01 -6.38
CA ALA A 191 -9.21 17.60 -7.62
C ALA A 191 -9.31 16.08 -7.78
N THR A 192 -8.42 15.33 -7.11
CA THR A 192 -8.37 13.86 -7.17
C THR A 192 -9.13 13.19 -6.02
N TRP A 193 -9.42 13.90 -4.93
CA TRP A 193 -10.16 13.35 -3.80
C TRP A 193 -11.57 12.89 -4.20
N GLY A 194 -11.91 11.65 -3.81
CA GLY A 194 -13.21 11.03 -4.09
C GLY A 194 -13.46 10.79 -5.58
N LYS A 195 -12.43 10.86 -6.44
CA LYS A 195 -12.51 10.49 -7.85
C LYS A 195 -11.95 9.10 -8.07
N THR A 196 -12.54 8.37 -9.01
CA THR A 196 -12.00 7.09 -9.45
C THR A 196 -10.84 7.30 -10.41
N ALA A 197 -9.83 6.45 -10.32
CA ALA A 197 -8.69 6.42 -11.22
C ALA A 197 -8.09 5.00 -11.25
N ASP A 198 -7.36 4.64 -12.31
CA ASP A 198 -6.57 3.40 -12.33
C ASP A 198 -5.38 3.50 -11.36
N TRP A 199 -4.80 4.69 -11.32
CA TRP A 199 -3.70 5.05 -10.45
C TRP A 199 -3.73 6.54 -10.10
N CYS A 200 -3.10 6.87 -8.97
CA CYS A 200 -2.63 8.22 -8.66
C CYS A 200 -1.14 8.15 -8.31
N ASP A 201 -0.38 9.12 -8.81
CA ASP A 201 1.03 9.35 -8.47
C ASP A 201 1.14 10.55 -7.54
N TYR A 202 1.99 10.46 -6.53
CA TYR A 202 2.35 11.57 -5.66
C TYR A 202 3.87 11.73 -5.67
N SER A 203 4.32 12.77 -6.35
CA SER A 203 5.73 12.99 -6.65
C SER A 203 6.12 14.46 -6.58
N GLY A 204 7.42 14.72 -6.48
CA GLY A 204 7.97 16.06 -6.32
C GLY A 204 9.49 16.04 -6.35
N MET A 205 10.09 17.17 -5.98
CA MET A 205 11.55 17.25 -5.81
C MET A 205 11.94 16.67 -4.45
N LEU A 206 12.90 15.75 -4.47
CA LEU A 206 13.53 15.21 -3.28
C LEU A 206 15.04 15.22 -3.51
N ALA A 207 15.75 16.03 -2.73
CA ALA A 207 17.12 16.44 -3.04
C ALA A 207 17.23 17.04 -4.46
N ASP A 208 18.11 16.53 -5.31
CA ASP A 208 18.36 16.98 -6.69
C ASP A 208 17.61 16.15 -7.74
N ARG A 209 16.63 15.35 -7.32
CA ARG A 209 15.91 14.40 -8.18
C ARG A 209 14.40 14.57 -8.08
N ARG A 210 13.70 14.11 -9.12
CA ARG A 210 12.25 13.96 -9.09
C ARG A 210 11.93 12.55 -8.64
N ALA A 211 11.17 12.40 -7.57
CA ALA A 211 10.86 11.10 -6.97
C ALA A 211 9.43 11.05 -6.44
N GLY A 212 8.89 9.85 -6.29
CA GLY A 212 7.53 9.67 -5.77
C GLY A 212 7.08 8.22 -5.66
N ILE A 213 5.80 8.08 -5.35
CA ILE A 213 5.11 6.80 -5.29
C ILE A 213 3.81 6.91 -6.08
N ALA A 214 3.60 5.99 -7.00
CA ALA A 214 2.31 5.77 -7.63
C ALA A 214 1.57 4.59 -6.99
N VAL A 215 0.31 4.79 -6.63
CA VAL A 215 -0.58 3.75 -6.10
C VAL A 215 -1.51 3.26 -7.20
N PHE A 216 -1.53 1.96 -7.42
CA PHE A 216 -2.23 1.24 -8.49
C PHE A 216 -3.35 0.38 -7.91
N ALA A 217 -4.54 0.44 -8.51
CA ALA A 217 -5.66 -0.43 -8.17
C ALA A 217 -5.97 -1.35 -9.35
N ALA A 218 -5.84 -2.67 -9.18
CA ALA A 218 -6.08 -3.61 -10.28
C ALA A 218 -7.51 -3.50 -10.83
N PRO A 219 -7.71 -3.52 -12.16
CA PRO A 219 -9.04 -3.44 -12.75
C PRO A 219 -9.87 -4.70 -12.49
N GLN A 220 -9.22 -5.79 -12.04
CA GLN A 220 -9.89 -7.03 -11.62
C GLN A 220 -10.44 -6.96 -10.18
N ASN A 221 -10.13 -5.91 -9.42
CA ASN A 221 -10.85 -5.68 -8.17
C ASN A 221 -12.35 -5.51 -8.49
N PHE A 222 -13.21 -5.88 -7.54
CA PHE A 222 -14.66 -5.91 -7.75
C PHE A 222 -15.29 -4.58 -8.20
N ARG A 223 -14.58 -3.46 -8.03
CA ARG A 223 -14.92 -2.16 -8.62
C ARG A 223 -13.71 -1.21 -8.65
N PRO A 224 -13.77 -0.12 -9.44
CA PRO A 224 -12.78 0.95 -9.41
C PRO A 224 -12.63 1.58 -8.02
N SER A 225 -11.42 2.00 -7.68
CA SER A 225 -11.12 2.67 -6.42
C SER A 225 -11.37 4.17 -6.53
N TRP A 226 -12.09 4.75 -5.56
CA TRP A 226 -12.01 6.18 -5.28
C TRP A 226 -10.73 6.50 -4.51
N PHE A 227 -10.16 7.68 -4.73
CA PHE A 227 -8.92 8.07 -4.08
C PHE A 227 -9.14 8.99 -2.87
N HIS A 228 -8.68 8.56 -1.68
CA HIS A 228 -8.62 9.38 -0.47
C HIS A 228 -7.34 10.21 -0.42
N ASN A 229 -7.22 11.18 -1.33
CA ASN A 229 -6.00 11.98 -1.46
C ASN A 229 -6.02 13.21 -0.56
N ARG A 230 -4.90 13.50 0.11
CA ARG A 230 -4.76 14.68 0.96
C ARG A 230 -3.44 15.41 0.69
N ASP A 231 -3.52 16.74 0.75
CA ASP A 231 -2.41 17.67 0.52
C ASP A 231 -1.25 17.48 1.52
N TYR A 232 -1.53 16.87 2.66
CA TYR A 232 -0.58 16.58 3.72
C TYR A 232 0.15 15.23 3.53
N GLY A 233 0.02 14.57 2.37
CA GLY A 233 0.85 13.43 1.98
C GLY A 233 0.16 12.06 2.00
N LEU A 234 -1.15 12.00 2.21
CA LEU A 234 -1.93 10.74 2.19
C LEU A 234 -2.46 10.47 0.78
N MET A 235 -2.35 9.22 0.33
CA MET A 235 -3.01 8.70 -0.87
C MET A 235 -3.53 7.29 -0.60
N VAL A 236 -4.80 7.01 -0.90
CA VAL A 236 -5.42 5.69 -0.65
C VAL A 236 -6.32 5.31 -1.81
N ALA A 237 -6.09 4.15 -2.41
CA ALA A 237 -7.01 3.52 -3.34
C ALA A 237 -8.08 2.74 -2.55
N ASN A 238 -9.29 3.30 -2.52
CA ASN A 238 -10.41 2.80 -1.74
C ASN A 238 -11.55 2.32 -2.65
N PRO A 239 -11.72 1.00 -2.86
CA PRO A 239 -12.86 0.46 -3.57
C PRO A 239 -14.04 0.19 -2.60
N PHE A 240 -14.19 0.84 -1.44
CA PHE A 240 -15.21 0.55 -0.42
C PHE A 240 -16.12 1.74 -0.07
N GLY A 241 -15.58 2.96 -0.01
CA GLY A 241 -16.29 4.15 0.47
C GLY A 241 -17.20 4.87 -0.54
N GLU A 242 -18.19 4.19 -1.13
CA GLU A 242 -19.06 4.83 -2.13
C GLU A 242 -19.82 6.04 -1.58
N LYS A 243 -20.51 5.88 -0.45
CA LYS A 243 -21.18 6.99 0.24
C LYS A 243 -20.19 7.95 0.87
N ALA A 244 -19.04 7.46 1.32
CA ALA A 244 -17.98 8.32 1.87
C ALA A 244 -17.43 9.31 0.83
N PHE A 245 -17.32 8.92 -0.44
CA PHE A 245 -16.77 9.79 -1.50
C PHE A 245 -17.81 10.44 -2.41
N THR A 246 -19.01 9.90 -2.47
CA THR A 246 -20.05 10.33 -3.39
C THR A 246 -21.36 10.63 -2.65
N LYS A 247 -22.39 11.07 -3.37
CA LYS A 247 -23.76 11.17 -2.83
C LYS A 247 -24.54 9.85 -2.98
N GLY A 248 -23.83 8.74 -3.18
CA GLY A 248 -24.40 7.41 -3.40
C GLY A 248 -24.92 6.74 -2.13
N THR A 249 -25.28 5.47 -2.27
CA THR A 249 -25.79 4.64 -1.17
C THR A 249 -24.67 4.10 -0.31
N THR A 250 -24.96 3.80 0.97
CA THR A 250 -24.01 3.11 1.86
C THR A 250 -23.58 1.79 1.22
N SER A 251 -22.29 1.67 0.92
CA SER A 251 -21.66 0.46 0.42
C SER A 251 -21.61 -0.63 1.49
N ARG A 252 -21.85 -1.86 1.08
CA ARG A 252 -21.67 -3.06 1.91
C ARG A 252 -21.31 -4.22 1.01
N VAL A 253 -20.13 -4.78 1.19
CA VAL A 253 -19.61 -5.89 0.38
C VAL A 253 -19.58 -7.15 1.25
N PRO A 254 -20.64 -7.98 1.20
CA PRO A 254 -20.70 -9.21 1.98
C PRO A 254 -19.75 -10.27 1.41
N VAL A 255 -19.17 -11.07 2.30
CA VAL A 255 -18.44 -12.30 1.95
C VAL A 255 -19.02 -13.41 2.81
N ALA A 256 -19.61 -14.43 2.19
CA ALA A 256 -20.20 -15.53 2.93
C ALA A 256 -19.11 -16.31 3.68
N LYS A 257 -19.47 -16.93 4.80
CA LYS A 257 -18.53 -17.74 5.59
C LYS A 257 -17.91 -18.84 4.72
N GLY A 258 -16.58 -18.94 4.75
CA GLY A 258 -15.81 -19.87 3.93
C GLY A 258 -15.46 -19.36 2.53
N GLU A 259 -16.14 -18.32 2.02
CA GLU A 259 -15.81 -17.70 0.74
C GLU A 259 -14.58 -16.79 0.84
N THR A 260 -13.89 -16.65 -0.29
CA THR A 260 -12.69 -15.82 -0.41
C THR A 260 -12.96 -14.59 -1.26
N PHE A 261 -12.73 -13.41 -0.68
CA PHE A 261 -12.73 -12.14 -1.37
C PHE A 261 -11.31 -11.67 -1.68
N ARG A 262 -11.05 -11.23 -2.91
CA ARG A 262 -9.70 -10.93 -3.41
C ARG A 262 -9.54 -9.48 -3.81
N LEU A 263 -8.38 -8.92 -3.48
CA LEU A 263 -7.94 -7.59 -3.88
C LEU A 263 -6.49 -7.66 -4.39
N ARG A 264 -6.16 -6.78 -5.33
CA ARG A 264 -4.80 -6.61 -5.85
C ARG A 264 -4.49 -5.13 -6.02
N PHE A 265 -3.36 -4.72 -5.48
CA PHE A 265 -2.85 -3.36 -5.54
C PHE A 265 -1.36 -3.35 -5.87
N GLY A 266 -0.87 -2.20 -6.32
CA GLY A 266 0.55 -1.96 -6.55
C GLY A 266 1.00 -0.61 -6.00
N ALA A 267 2.25 -0.53 -5.61
CA ALA A 267 2.97 0.73 -5.40
C ALA A 267 4.21 0.73 -6.29
N TRP A 268 4.32 1.70 -7.19
CA TRP A 268 5.53 1.91 -7.98
C TRP A 268 6.31 3.08 -7.43
N ILE A 269 7.52 2.77 -6.95
CA ILE A 269 8.42 3.71 -6.30
C ILE A 269 9.49 4.13 -7.30
N HIS A 270 9.49 5.40 -7.67
CA HIS A 270 10.25 5.88 -8.81
C HIS A 270 11.09 7.11 -8.48
N SER A 271 12.17 7.23 -9.24
CA SER A 271 13.06 8.39 -9.24
C SER A 271 13.56 8.61 -10.66
N SER A 272 13.69 9.86 -11.06
CA SER A 272 14.29 10.28 -12.33
C SER A 272 15.25 11.44 -12.10
N ALA A 273 15.97 11.84 -13.16
CA ALA A 273 16.64 13.13 -13.17
C ALA A 273 15.64 14.26 -12.86
N LYS A 274 16.15 15.39 -12.38
CA LYS A 274 15.37 16.59 -12.01
C LYS A 274 14.31 16.99 -13.05
N ASP A 275 14.72 17.00 -14.31
CA ASP A 275 13.88 17.38 -15.47
C ASP A 275 13.29 16.17 -16.20
N GLY A 276 13.48 14.96 -15.66
CA GLY A 276 12.90 13.74 -16.19
C GLY A 276 11.41 13.60 -15.87
N LEU A 277 10.73 12.76 -16.63
CA LEU A 277 9.34 12.38 -16.39
C LEU A 277 9.28 10.93 -15.91
N ALA A 278 8.40 10.66 -14.95
CA ALA A 278 8.11 9.31 -14.49
C ALA A 278 7.12 8.64 -15.46
N ASP A 279 7.48 7.49 -16.03
CA ASP A 279 6.59 6.68 -16.87
C ASP A 279 5.63 5.83 -16.02
N VAL A 280 4.74 6.51 -15.29
CA VAL A 280 3.73 5.85 -14.44
C VAL A 280 2.79 4.98 -15.28
N ALA A 281 2.48 5.41 -16.51
CA ALA A 281 1.63 4.66 -17.42
C ALA A 281 2.27 3.33 -17.86
N GLY A 282 3.57 3.32 -18.20
CA GLY A 282 4.31 2.10 -18.52
C GLY A 282 4.45 1.16 -17.32
N ALA A 283 4.67 1.72 -16.12
CA ALA A 283 4.69 0.93 -14.88
C ALA A 283 3.32 0.30 -14.58
N TRP A 284 2.23 1.05 -14.79
CA TRP A 284 0.86 0.55 -14.69
C TRP A 284 0.59 -0.59 -15.68
N GLN A 285 0.97 -0.44 -16.95
CA GLN A 285 0.83 -1.50 -17.94
C GLN A 285 1.59 -2.77 -17.53
N THR A 286 2.78 -2.63 -16.92
CA THR A 286 3.56 -3.76 -16.41
C THR A 286 2.83 -4.44 -15.25
N PHE A 287 2.27 -3.68 -14.31
CA PHE A 287 1.44 -4.19 -13.22
C PHE A 287 0.18 -4.93 -13.71
N GLN A 288 -0.45 -4.47 -14.79
CA GLN A 288 -1.60 -5.16 -15.37
C GLN A 288 -1.23 -6.50 -16.02
N ARG A 289 -0.04 -6.61 -16.63
CA ARG A 289 0.41 -7.82 -17.33
C ARG A 289 0.97 -8.89 -16.40
N THR A 290 1.45 -8.53 -15.21
CA THR A 290 1.85 -9.51 -14.21
C THR A 290 0.62 -10.28 -13.75
N LYS A 291 0.54 -11.55 -14.15
CA LYS A 291 -0.57 -12.43 -13.76
C LYS A 291 -0.58 -12.58 -12.24
N PRO A 292 -1.76 -12.57 -11.61
CA PRO A 292 -1.90 -13.07 -10.25
C PRO A 292 -1.30 -14.46 -10.16
N ALA A 293 -0.57 -14.75 -9.09
CA ALA A 293 -0.10 -16.12 -8.89
C ALA A 293 -1.31 -17.05 -8.79
N SER A 294 -1.24 -18.23 -9.41
CA SER A 294 -2.28 -19.24 -9.24
C SER A 294 -2.53 -19.48 -7.74
N PRO A 295 -3.80 -19.63 -7.31
CA PRO A 295 -4.09 -20.05 -5.95
C PRO A 295 -3.33 -21.36 -5.64
N PRO A 296 -2.84 -21.55 -4.40
CA PRO A 296 -2.46 -22.88 -3.95
C PRO A 296 -3.66 -23.83 -3.96
#